data_AF-A0A497P3W9-F1
#
_entry.id   AF-A0A497P3W9-F1
#
_cell.length_a   1.000
_cell.length_b   1.000
_cell.length_c   1.000
_cell.angle_alpha   90.00
_cell.angle_beta   90.00
_cell.angle_gamma   90.00
#
_symmetry.space_group_name_H-M   'P 1'
#
loop_
_entity.id
_entity.type
_entity.pdbx_description
1 polymer ?
#
loop_
_entity_poly.entity_id
_entity_poly.type
_entity_poly.pdbx_seq_one_letter_code
_entity_poly.pdbx_strand_id
1 'polypeptide(L)'
;MHKDQIIVNDDASSSGIIHRGVLSYYLGSVFFMAGIALLAMGVAFIMIFKIHYNSLPEEILLTAVFMGVGVTLILTGINLMMKQTKYGYGIVVGSAFMSLSALSLFVYAYPHEWYYPFISYVFSLFVAGFLVLMGNAFANVTLRMIGNRLESVVSKEEKAEVKIYTDEEIERDIEEATRKSVEAATNKLDFTMSDAKDLTLGASCTEVRGNIVRVKDDIDEARILRITRNPTETDKWGSIGIDKVSMQLSNALENQPSIEKDRLVEITKDFERKIKGIVDLVKSK
;
A
#
# COMPACT_ATOMS: atom_id res chain seq x y z
N MET A 1 50.85 11.35 7.90
CA MET A 1 49.75 12.28 8.23
C MET A 1 49.34 12.98 6.94
N HIS A 2 48.49 12.36 6.12
CA HIS A 2 47.86 12.96 4.96
C HIS A 2 46.45 12.38 4.87
N LYS A 3 45.45 13.22 5.16
CA LYS A 3 44.03 12.96 4.93
C LYS A 3 43.72 13.64 3.60
N ASP A 4 43.62 12.86 2.54
CA ASP A 4 43.00 13.32 1.30
C ASP A 4 41.49 13.39 1.53
N GLN A 5 40.99 14.62 1.56
CA GLN A 5 39.56 14.90 1.56
C GLN A 5 39.04 14.67 0.14
N ILE A 6 38.38 13.53 -0.05
CA ILE A 6 37.50 13.30 -1.19
C ILE A 6 36.24 14.14 -0.92
N ILE A 7 36.21 15.35 -1.47
CA ILE A 7 34.99 16.16 -1.55
C ILE A 7 34.11 15.50 -2.62
N VAL A 8 33.17 14.68 -2.16
CA VAL A 8 32.10 14.14 -3.00
C VAL A 8 31.17 15.29 -3.38
N ASN A 9 31.27 15.76 -4.62
CA ASN A 9 30.33 16.68 -5.26
C ASN A 9 28.99 15.97 -5.52
N ASP A 10 28.19 15.72 -4.48
CA ASP A 10 26.84 15.11 -4.61
C ASP A 10 25.74 16.14 -4.93
N ASP A 11 26.01 17.44 -4.75
CA ASP A 11 24.97 18.49 -4.86
C ASP A 11 24.60 18.86 -6.32
N ALA A 12 25.49 18.63 -7.28
CA ALA A 12 25.23 18.95 -8.69
C ALA A 12 24.37 17.90 -9.40
N SER A 13 24.41 16.64 -8.96
CA SER A 13 23.65 15.53 -9.58
C SER A 13 22.20 15.48 -9.09
N SER A 14 21.96 15.82 -7.82
CA SER A 14 20.63 15.78 -7.22
C SER A 14 19.69 16.82 -7.84
N SER A 15 20.17 18.04 -8.09
CA SER A 15 19.37 19.13 -8.67
C SER A 15 18.89 18.81 -10.10
N GLY A 16 19.74 18.23 -10.95
CA GLY A 16 19.37 17.85 -12.32
C GLY A 16 18.35 16.70 -12.39
N ILE A 17 18.42 15.75 -11.46
CA ILE A 17 17.47 14.62 -11.39
C ILE A 17 16.11 15.09 -10.86
N ILE A 18 16.10 15.97 -9.85
CA ILE A 18 14.88 16.56 -9.30
C ILE A 18 14.19 17.41 -10.37
N HIS A 19 14.93 18.22 -11.12
CA HIS A 19 14.36 19.09 -12.14
C HIS A 19 13.73 18.31 -13.30
N ARG A 20 14.33 17.17 -13.70
CA ARG A 20 13.80 16.26 -14.72
C ARG A 20 12.48 15.59 -14.30
N GLY A 21 12.36 15.22 -13.03
CA GLY A 21 11.13 14.63 -12.50
C GLY A 21 9.96 15.63 -12.53
N VAL A 22 10.22 16.87 -12.11
CA VAL A 22 9.21 17.95 -12.11
C VAL A 22 8.76 18.29 -13.53
N LEU A 23 9.69 18.39 -14.49
CA LEU A 23 9.36 18.68 -15.88
C LEU A 23 8.53 17.56 -16.53
N SER A 24 8.87 16.30 -16.25
CA SER A 24 8.11 15.14 -16.77
C SER A 24 6.67 15.13 -16.26
N TYR A 25 6.45 15.57 -15.01
CA TYR A 25 5.12 15.68 -14.42
C TYR A 25 4.28 16.78 -15.08
N TYR A 26 4.83 17.98 -15.27
CA TYR A 26 4.15 19.06 -15.99
C TYR A 26 3.87 18.68 -17.45
N LEU A 27 4.82 18.03 -18.11
CA LEU A 27 4.62 17.55 -19.48
C LEU A 27 3.51 16.49 -19.53
N GLY A 28 3.49 15.57 -18.57
CA GLY A 28 2.43 14.58 -18.40
C GLY A 28 1.06 15.21 -18.19
N SER A 29 0.95 16.28 -17.39
CA SER A 29 -0.32 16.98 -17.16
C SER A 29 -0.83 17.72 -18.39
N VAL A 30 0.05 18.33 -19.17
CA VAL A 30 -0.30 18.94 -20.46
C VAL A 30 -0.85 17.87 -21.42
N PHE A 31 -0.16 16.73 -21.57
CA PHE A 31 -0.63 15.65 -22.44
C PHE A 31 -1.95 15.04 -21.97
N PHE A 32 -2.13 14.87 -20.65
CA PHE A 32 -3.37 14.36 -20.08
C PHE A 32 -4.54 15.31 -20.35
N MET A 33 -4.37 16.62 -20.11
CA MET A 33 -5.41 17.62 -20.38
C MET A 33 -5.72 17.75 -21.87
N ALA A 34 -4.69 17.75 -22.72
CA ALA A 34 -4.87 17.75 -24.17
C ALA A 34 -5.66 16.50 -24.62
N GLY A 35 -5.32 15.33 -24.08
CA GLY A 35 -6.02 14.09 -24.37
C GLY A 35 -7.49 14.11 -23.96
N ILE A 36 -7.82 14.67 -22.79
CA ILE A 36 -9.22 14.87 -22.35
C ILE A 36 -9.96 15.80 -23.31
N ALA A 37 -9.34 16.92 -23.69
CA ALA A 37 -9.95 17.87 -24.63
C ALA A 37 -10.23 17.23 -26.00
N LEU A 38 -9.29 16.45 -26.52
CA LEU A 38 -9.44 15.67 -27.76
C LEU A 38 -10.54 14.61 -27.66
N LEU A 39 -10.64 13.92 -26.53
CA LEU A 39 -11.67 12.90 -26.32
C LEU A 39 -13.06 13.55 -26.21
N ALA A 40 -13.17 14.66 -25.47
CA ALA A 40 -14.40 15.45 -25.40
C ALA A 40 -14.82 16.00 -26.78
N MET A 41 -13.84 16.44 -27.58
CA MET A 41 -14.07 16.83 -28.96
C MET A 41 -14.60 15.64 -29.78
N GLY A 42 -13.95 14.47 -29.74
CA GLY A 42 -14.42 13.27 -30.42
C GLY A 42 -15.86 12.89 -30.05
N VAL A 43 -16.22 12.97 -28.77
CA VAL A 43 -17.60 12.74 -28.29
C VAL A 43 -18.56 13.80 -28.83
N ALA A 44 -18.17 15.08 -28.82
CA ALA A 44 -18.98 16.16 -29.39
C ALA A 44 -19.23 15.95 -30.89
N PHE A 45 -18.24 15.50 -31.64
CA PHE A 45 -18.39 15.16 -33.06
C PHE A 45 -19.37 14.00 -33.26
N ILE A 46 -19.34 12.95 -32.43
CA ILE A 46 -20.33 11.86 -32.49
C ILE A 46 -21.75 12.41 -32.33
N MET A 47 -21.96 13.34 -31.39
CA MET A 47 -23.27 13.94 -31.13
C MET A 47 -23.73 14.86 -32.26
N ILE A 48 -22.84 15.69 -32.80
CA ILE A 48 -23.15 16.67 -33.87
C ILE A 48 -23.48 15.95 -35.18
N PHE A 49 -22.62 15.03 -35.59
CA PHE A 49 -22.76 14.33 -36.87
C PHE A 49 -23.69 13.12 -36.81
N LYS A 50 -24.15 12.75 -35.60
CA LYS A 50 -25.02 11.59 -35.35
C LYS A 50 -24.52 10.36 -36.11
N ILE A 51 -23.25 10.03 -35.87
CA ILE A 51 -22.51 9.07 -36.70
C ILE A 51 -23.30 7.80 -36.90
N HIS A 52 -23.57 7.50 -38.16
CA HIS A 52 -24.24 6.30 -38.61
C HIS A 52 -23.32 5.53 -39.58
N TYR A 53 -23.64 4.28 -39.87
CA TYR A 53 -22.80 3.48 -40.79
C TYR A 53 -22.74 4.07 -42.21
N ASN A 54 -23.73 4.90 -42.57
CA ASN A 54 -23.82 5.64 -43.84
C ASN A 54 -23.29 7.08 -43.75
N SER A 55 -22.71 7.48 -42.62
CA SER A 55 -22.06 8.80 -42.51
C SER A 55 -20.91 8.90 -43.52
N LEU A 56 -20.58 10.15 -43.88
CA LEU A 56 -19.46 10.40 -44.78
C LEU A 56 -18.18 9.80 -44.17
N PRO A 57 -17.33 9.13 -44.96
CA PRO A 57 -16.10 8.53 -44.45
C PRO A 57 -15.22 9.53 -43.70
N GLU A 58 -15.20 10.79 -44.13
CA GLU A 58 -14.45 11.87 -43.50
C GLU A 58 -14.87 12.11 -42.03
N GLU A 59 -16.17 12.03 -41.73
CA GLU A 59 -16.71 12.23 -40.37
C GLU A 59 -16.29 11.09 -39.43
N ILE A 60 -16.31 9.86 -39.95
CA ILE A 60 -15.90 8.65 -39.23
C ILE A 60 -14.39 8.67 -38.97
N LEU A 61 -13.58 9.03 -39.98
CA LEU A 61 -12.14 9.15 -39.84
C LEU A 61 -11.78 10.16 -38.75
N LEU A 62 -12.36 11.36 -38.82
CA LEU A 62 -12.01 12.45 -37.92
C LEU A 62 -12.37 12.15 -36.46
N THR A 63 -13.54 11.53 -36.23
CA THR A 63 -13.93 11.08 -34.89
C THR A 63 -13.06 9.96 -34.35
N ALA A 64 -12.75 8.95 -35.17
CA ALA A 64 -11.89 7.85 -34.78
C ALA A 64 -10.47 8.34 -34.44
N VAL A 65 -9.93 9.29 -35.23
CA VAL A 65 -8.63 9.91 -34.97
C VAL A 65 -8.65 10.70 -33.65
N PHE A 66 -9.64 11.55 -33.42
CA PHE A 66 -9.72 12.32 -32.18
C PHE A 66 -9.85 11.43 -30.94
N MET A 67 -10.68 10.40 -31.00
CA MET A 67 -10.79 9.43 -29.90
C MET A 67 -9.50 8.64 -29.70
N GLY A 68 -8.92 8.09 -30.77
CA GLY A 68 -7.71 7.26 -30.70
C GLY A 68 -6.50 8.05 -30.20
N VAL A 69 -6.28 9.25 -30.75
CA VAL A 69 -5.20 10.15 -30.32
C VAL A 69 -5.46 10.63 -28.89
N GLY A 70 -6.71 11.00 -28.55
CA GLY A 70 -7.09 11.42 -27.20
C GLY A 70 -6.82 10.36 -26.13
N VAL A 71 -7.26 9.12 -26.35
CA VAL A 71 -7.01 8.01 -25.42
C VAL A 71 -5.52 7.72 -25.27
N THR A 72 -4.77 7.73 -26.37
CA THR A 72 -3.31 7.51 -26.35
C THR A 72 -2.60 8.59 -25.54
N LEU A 73 -2.98 9.86 -25.73
CA LEU A 73 -2.46 11.01 -24.99
C LEU A 73 -2.77 10.93 -23.50
N ILE A 74 -3.99 10.54 -23.13
CA ILE A 74 -4.40 10.33 -21.73
C ILE A 74 -3.50 9.29 -21.07
N LEU A 75 -3.36 8.11 -21.69
CA LEU A 75 -2.53 7.03 -21.12
C LEU A 75 -1.04 7.42 -21.05
N THR A 76 -0.54 8.11 -22.07
CA THR A 76 0.84 8.62 -22.09
C THR A 76 1.05 9.65 -20.98
N GLY A 77 0.10 10.58 -20.80
CA GLY A 77 0.12 11.58 -19.74
C GLY A 77 0.09 10.96 -18.34
N ILE A 78 -0.79 9.99 -18.09
CA ILE A 78 -0.83 9.22 -16.84
C ILE A 78 0.52 8.54 -16.58
N ASN A 79 1.08 7.89 -17.60
CA ASN A 79 2.38 7.23 -17.49
C ASN A 79 3.53 8.19 -17.17
N LEU A 80 3.52 9.41 -17.73
CA LEU A 80 4.51 10.46 -17.47
C LEU A 80 4.39 11.08 -16.07
N MET A 81 3.17 11.19 -15.53
CA MET A 81 2.95 11.67 -14.16
C MET A 81 3.49 10.71 -13.09
N MET A 82 3.66 9.43 -13.42
CA MET A 82 4.23 8.44 -12.52
C MET A 82 5.76 8.49 -12.55
N LYS A 83 6.38 8.24 -11.39
CA LYS A 83 7.83 8.12 -11.28
C LYS A 83 8.26 6.81 -11.93
N GLN A 84 8.70 6.88 -13.18
CA GLN A 84 9.14 5.72 -13.97
C GLN A 84 10.62 5.42 -13.72
N THR A 85 11.01 4.16 -13.89
CA THR A 85 12.43 3.78 -14.01
C THR A 85 12.98 4.22 -15.37
N LYS A 86 14.31 4.20 -15.55
CA LYS A 86 14.95 4.55 -16.84
C LYS A 86 14.37 3.75 -18.02
N TYR A 87 14.07 2.47 -17.79
CA TYR A 87 13.44 1.59 -18.79
C TYR A 87 11.95 1.87 -18.97
N GLY A 88 11.24 2.27 -17.92
CA GLY A 88 9.82 2.62 -17.98
C GLY A 88 9.54 3.77 -18.96
N TYR A 89 10.37 4.82 -18.97
CA TYR A 89 10.24 5.90 -19.96
C TYR A 89 10.41 5.41 -21.41
N GLY A 90 11.34 4.48 -21.66
CA GLY A 90 11.53 3.87 -22.98
C GLY A 90 10.30 3.09 -23.44
N ILE A 91 9.67 2.34 -22.53
CA ILE A 91 8.43 1.59 -22.80
C ILE A 91 7.29 2.55 -23.15
N VAL A 92 7.14 3.65 -22.40
CA VAL A 92 6.11 4.68 -22.66
C VAL A 92 6.27 5.29 -24.04
N VAL A 93 7.48 5.75 -24.38
CA VAL A 93 7.75 6.35 -25.71
C VAL A 93 7.54 5.32 -26.82
N GLY A 94 8.04 4.10 -26.66
CA GLY A 94 7.89 3.03 -27.66
C GLY A 94 6.43 2.64 -27.89
N SER A 95 5.65 2.48 -26.83
CA SER A 95 4.23 2.13 -26.92
C SER A 95 3.35 3.27 -27.43
N ALA A 96 3.63 4.52 -27.04
CA ALA A 96 2.98 5.69 -27.61
C ALA A 96 3.24 5.80 -29.11
N PHE A 97 4.50 5.60 -29.54
CA PHE A 97 4.87 5.59 -30.96
C PHE A 97 4.18 4.46 -31.71
N MET A 98 4.11 3.26 -31.12
CA MET A 98 3.40 2.12 -31.69
C MET A 98 1.90 2.44 -31.90
N SER A 99 1.21 2.99 -30.90
CA SER A 99 -0.20 3.40 -31.04
C SER A 99 -0.40 4.53 -32.07
N LEU A 100 0.50 5.52 -32.11
CA LEU A 100 0.43 6.62 -33.09
C LEU A 100 0.71 6.12 -34.52
N SER A 101 1.61 5.14 -34.68
CA SER A 101 1.88 4.52 -35.97
C SER A 101 0.66 3.76 -36.48
N ALA A 102 -0.07 3.05 -35.60
CA ALA A 102 -1.32 2.39 -35.95
C ALA A 102 -2.39 3.40 -36.38
N LEU A 103 -2.51 4.53 -35.70
CA LEU A 103 -3.43 5.61 -36.10
C LEU A 103 -3.01 6.27 -37.42
N SER A 104 -1.71 6.41 -37.67
CA SER A 104 -1.21 6.95 -38.94
C SER A 104 -1.51 6.00 -40.11
N LEU A 105 -1.35 4.68 -39.88
CA LEU A 105 -1.76 3.65 -40.84
C LEU A 105 -3.27 3.66 -41.08
N PHE A 106 -4.06 3.87 -40.02
CA PHE A 106 -5.52 4.04 -40.15
C PHE A 106 -5.88 5.21 -41.07
N VAL A 107 -5.29 6.39 -40.83
CA VAL A 107 -5.55 7.60 -41.64
C VAL A 107 -5.12 7.40 -43.11
N TYR A 108 -4.02 6.68 -43.36
CA TYR A 108 -3.55 6.43 -44.71
C TYR A 108 -4.43 5.43 -45.48
N ALA A 109 -4.86 4.35 -44.81
CA ALA A 109 -5.60 3.28 -45.46
C ALA A 109 -7.11 3.54 -45.57
N TYR A 110 -7.68 4.30 -44.63
CA TYR A 110 -9.11 4.61 -44.64
C TYR A 110 -9.41 5.79 -45.60
N PRO A 111 -10.42 5.70 -46.50
CA PRO A 111 -11.42 4.64 -46.63
C PRO A 111 -11.10 3.57 -47.70
N HIS A 112 -10.09 3.79 -48.55
CA HIS A 112 -9.91 3.01 -49.78
C HIS A 112 -9.39 1.58 -49.59
N GLU A 113 -8.53 1.35 -48.61
CA GLU A 113 -7.93 0.03 -48.31
C GLU A 113 -8.48 -0.58 -47.01
N TRP A 114 -9.68 -0.14 -46.59
CA TRP A 114 -10.32 -0.59 -45.37
C TRP A 114 -11.03 -1.94 -45.55
N TYR A 115 -10.24 -2.99 -45.80
CA TYR A 115 -10.73 -4.37 -45.96
C TYR A 115 -9.99 -5.36 -45.06
N TYR A 116 -10.64 -6.49 -44.80
CA TYR A 116 -10.01 -7.62 -44.11
C TYR A 116 -8.93 -8.24 -45.02
N PRO A 117 -7.74 -8.64 -44.51
CA PRO A 117 -7.32 -8.69 -43.10
C PRO A 117 -6.61 -7.44 -42.58
N PHE A 118 -6.39 -6.43 -43.42
CA PHE A 118 -5.58 -5.25 -43.08
C PHE A 118 -6.09 -4.51 -41.84
N ILE A 119 -7.41 -4.35 -41.72
CA ILE A 119 -8.07 -3.75 -40.55
C ILE A 119 -7.65 -4.44 -39.25
N SER A 120 -7.61 -5.77 -39.25
CA SER A 120 -7.27 -6.55 -38.06
C SER A 120 -5.83 -6.30 -37.64
N TYR A 121 -4.89 -6.19 -38.58
CA TYR A 121 -3.50 -5.88 -38.25
C TYR A 121 -3.33 -4.49 -37.65
N VAL A 122 -3.98 -3.47 -38.23
CA VAL A 122 -3.94 -2.10 -37.70
C VAL A 122 -4.57 -2.04 -36.30
N PHE A 123 -5.72 -2.68 -36.11
CA PHE A 123 -6.40 -2.72 -34.81
C PHE A 123 -5.58 -3.48 -33.76
N SER A 124 -5.02 -4.65 -34.10
CA SER A 124 -4.16 -5.40 -33.20
C SER A 124 -2.90 -4.62 -32.81
N LEU A 125 -2.32 -3.87 -33.73
CA LEU A 125 -1.16 -3.01 -33.44
C LEU A 125 -1.53 -1.89 -32.45
N PHE A 126 -2.67 -1.24 -32.65
CA PHE A 126 -3.19 -0.21 -31.73
C PHE A 126 -3.48 -0.80 -30.33
N VAL A 127 -4.19 -1.93 -30.27
CA VAL A 127 -4.52 -2.61 -29.01
C VAL A 127 -3.26 -3.07 -28.29
N ALA A 128 -2.26 -3.59 -29.00
CA ALA A 128 -0.99 -3.97 -28.39
C ALA A 128 -0.28 -2.76 -27.74
N GLY A 129 -0.18 -1.63 -28.45
CA GLY A 129 0.38 -0.40 -27.89
C GLY A 129 -0.39 0.10 -26.66
N PHE A 130 -1.73 0.07 -26.73
CA PHE A 130 -2.61 0.44 -25.63
C PHE A 130 -2.42 -0.46 -24.40
N LEU A 131 -2.37 -1.78 -24.60
CA LEU A 131 -2.18 -2.75 -23.51
C LEU A 131 -0.81 -2.60 -22.85
N VAL A 132 0.24 -2.29 -23.63
CA VAL A 132 1.57 -2.02 -23.07
C VAL A 132 1.56 -0.74 -22.23
N LEU A 133 0.93 0.35 -22.70
CA LEU A 133 0.78 1.58 -21.93
C LEU A 133 0.00 1.36 -20.62
N MET A 134 -1.10 0.61 -20.71
CA MET A 134 -1.94 0.30 -19.56
C MET A 134 -1.21 -0.62 -18.57
N GLY A 135 -0.53 -1.66 -19.07
CA GLY A 135 0.25 -2.60 -18.27
C GLY A 135 1.41 -1.91 -17.57
N ASN A 136 2.10 -0.97 -18.24
CA ASN A 136 3.16 -0.18 -17.63
C ASN A 136 2.63 0.75 -16.53
N ALA A 137 1.46 1.37 -16.74
CA ALA A 137 0.81 2.16 -15.71
C ALA A 137 0.45 1.31 -14.49
N PHE A 138 -0.18 0.15 -14.72
CA PHE A 138 -0.58 -0.78 -13.67
C PHE A 138 0.62 -1.35 -12.90
N ALA A 139 1.69 -1.75 -13.59
CA ALA A 139 2.91 -2.25 -12.99
C ALA A 139 3.56 -1.20 -12.06
N ASN A 140 3.60 0.07 -12.48
CA ASN A 140 4.15 1.13 -11.64
C ASN A 140 3.30 1.42 -10.40
N VAL A 141 1.96 1.40 -10.53
CA VAL A 141 1.05 1.57 -9.39
C VAL A 141 1.18 0.42 -8.38
N THR A 142 1.24 -0.83 -8.87
CA THR A 142 1.39 -2.01 -8.01
C THR A 142 2.74 -2.04 -7.32
N LEU A 143 3.83 -1.75 -8.02
CA LEU A 143 5.16 -1.61 -7.41
C LEU A 143 5.19 -0.52 -6.34
N ARG A 144 4.53 0.62 -6.59
CA ARG A 144 4.43 1.70 -5.59
C ARG A 144 3.61 1.29 -4.37
N MET A 145 2.52 0.54 -4.56
CA MET A 145 1.71 0.04 -3.45
C MET A 145 2.48 -0.97 -2.58
N ILE A 146 3.31 -1.82 -3.20
CA ILE A 146 4.18 -2.76 -2.49
C ILE A 146 5.32 -2.02 -1.78
N GLY A 147 6.00 -1.08 -2.46
CA GLY A 147 7.10 -0.30 -1.90
C GLY A 147 6.69 0.53 -0.69
N ASN A 148 5.54 1.23 -0.76
CA ASN A 148 5.01 2.01 0.37
C ASN A 148 4.62 1.13 1.57
N ARG A 149 4.24 -0.14 1.34
CA ARG A 149 4.01 -1.10 2.44
C ARG A 149 5.32 -1.52 3.09
N LEU A 150 6.39 -1.70 2.32
CA LEU A 150 7.70 -2.06 2.85
C LEU A 150 8.32 -0.89 3.63
N GLU A 151 8.25 0.32 3.07
CA GLU A 151 8.78 1.54 3.70
C GLU A 151 8.05 1.87 5.01
N SER A 152 6.74 1.60 5.11
CA SER A 152 6.00 1.81 6.36
C SER A 152 6.28 0.76 7.45
N VAL A 153 6.83 -0.42 7.09
CA VAL A 153 7.32 -1.42 8.05
C VAL A 153 8.75 -1.08 8.49
N VAL A 154 9.63 -0.72 7.55
CA VAL A 154 11.03 -0.37 7.86
C VAL A 154 11.13 0.95 8.64
N SER A 155 10.33 1.98 8.31
CA SER A 155 10.27 3.22 9.12
C SER A 155 9.68 3.01 10.52
N LYS A 156 8.96 1.90 10.75
CA LYS A 156 8.49 1.53 12.09
C LYS A 156 9.58 0.82 12.90
N GLU A 157 10.46 0.08 12.24
CA GLU A 157 11.61 -0.59 12.87
C GLU A 157 12.79 0.37 13.09
N GLU A 158 13.08 1.32 12.18
CA GLU A 158 14.15 2.32 12.36
C GLU A 158 13.79 3.45 13.35
N LYS A 159 12.50 3.64 13.66
CA LYS A 159 12.03 4.56 14.73
C LYS A 159 11.80 3.88 16.07
N ALA A 160 12.09 2.58 16.19
CA ALA A 160 12.44 2.06 17.49
C ALA A 160 13.86 2.58 17.76
N GLU A 161 13.93 3.77 18.39
CA GLU A 161 15.18 4.25 18.98
C GLU A 161 15.79 3.08 19.73
N VAL A 162 16.92 2.57 19.23
CA VAL A 162 17.81 1.75 20.04
C VAL A 162 18.28 2.71 21.13
N LYS A 163 17.53 2.77 22.23
CA LYS A 163 18.00 3.35 23.47
C LYS A 163 19.24 2.56 23.83
N ILE A 164 20.39 3.14 23.56
CA ILE A 164 21.65 2.66 24.09
C ILE A 164 21.56 3.00 25.58
N TYR A 165 21.04 2.05 26.36
CA TYR A 165 21.06 2.14 27.80
C TYR A 165 22.52 2.13 28.24
N THR A 166 22.90 3.12 29.04
CA THR A 166 24.20 3.07 29.72
C THR A 166 24.14 2.02 30.82
N ASP A 167 25.28 1.40 31.14
CA ASP A 167 25.34 0.32 32.14
C ASP A 167 24.73 0.76 33.50
N GLU A 168 24.83 2.04 33.84
CA GLU A 168 24.25 2.63 35.05
C GLU A 168 22.71 2.74 35.04
N GLU A 169 22.09 2.86 33.86
CA GLU A 169 20.63 2.86 33.72
C GLU A 169 20.08 1.43 33.81
N ILE A 170 20.80 0.47 33.24
CA ILE A 170 20.46 -0.96 33.31
C ILE A 170 20.52 -1.44 34.76
N GLU A 171 21.57 -1.08 35.50
CA GLU A 171 21.72 -1.46 36.91
C GLU A 171 20.59 -0.90 37.78
N ARG A 172 20.19 0.35 37.54
CA ARG A 172 19.07 0.99 38.26
C ARG A 172 17.73 0.32 37.98
N ASP A 173 17.45 -0.03 36.72
CA ASP A 173 16.21 -0.71 36.34
C ASP A 173 16.14 -2.12 36.93
N ILE A 174 17.28 -2.83 37.02
CA ILE A 174 17.37 -4.14 37.67
C ILE A 174 17.13 -4.02 39.18
N GLU A 175 17.75 -3.06 39.86
CA GLU A 175 17.53 -2.80 41.30
C GLU A 175 16.07 -2.42 41.58
N GLU A 176 15.45 -1.60 40.73
CA GLU A 176 14.06 -1.20 40.92
C GLU A 176 13.09 -2.37 40.67
N ALA A 177 13.34 -3.18 39.62
CA ALA A 177 12.56 -4.36 39.33
C ALA A 177 12.68 -5.43 40.43
N THR A 178 13.89 -5.65 40.95
CA THR A 178 14.14 -6.60 42.05
C THR A 178 13.49 -6.12 43.34
N ARG A 179 13.66 -4.85 43.74
CA ARG A 179 12.97 -4.28 44.91
C ARG A 179 11.46 -4.43 44.80
N LYS A 180 10.88 -4.11 43.65
CA LYS A 180 9.43 -4.23 43.40
C LYS A 180 8.95 -5.68 43.44
N SER A 181 9.77 -6.63 42.96
CA SER A 181 9.46 -8.06 43.04
C SER A 181 9.51 -8.59 44.48
N VAL A 182 10.47 -8.11 45.29
CA VAL A 182 10.60 -8.47 46.71
C VAL A 182 9.44 -7.88 47.51
N GLU A 183 9.11 -6.61 47.31
CA GLU A 183 7.96 -5.96 47.94
C GLU A 183 6.63 -6.66 47.59
N ALA A 184 6.47 -7.05 46.32
CA ALA A 184 5.31 -7.81 45.87
C ALA A 184 5.27 -9.23 46.47
N ALA A 185 6.43 -9.87 46.66
CA ALA A 185 6.52 -11.17 47.33
C ALA A 185 6.22 -11.06 48.82
N THR A 186 6.73 -10.04 49.52
CA THR A 186 6.44 -9.82 50.95
C THR A 186 4.99 -9.44 51.20
N ASN A 187 4.38 -8.61 50.35
CA ASN A 187 2.96 -8.27 50.47
C ASN A 187 2.03 -9.45 50.15
N LYS A 188 2.52 -10.48 49.46
CA LYS A 188 1.74 -11.68 49.11
C LYS A 188 1.97 -12.84 50.08
N LEU A 189 2.97 -12.75 50.95
CA LEU A 189 3.26 -13.75 51.98
C LEU A 189 2.59 -13.36 53.30
N ASP A 190 1.27 -13.43 53.33
CA ASP A 190 0.50 -13.42 54.57
C ASP A 190 0.51 -14.85 55.14
N PHE A 191 1.54 -15.16 55.94
CA PHE A 191 1.59 -16.43 56.65
C PHE A 191 0.63 -16.37 57.84
N THR A 192 -0.63 -16.76 57.60
CA THR A 192 -1.54 -17.14 58.68
C THR A 192 -0.97 -18.37 59.39
N MET A 193 -0.26 -18.16 60.51
CA MET A 193 0.02 -19.24 61.46
C MET A 193 -1.29 -19.67 62.12
N SER A 194 -1.98 -20.62 61.49
CA SER A 194 -3.06 -21.35 62.14
C SER A 194 -2.47 -22.55 62.89
N ASP A 195 -2.59 -22.49 64.21
CA ASP A 195 -2.53 -23.58 65.20
C ASP A 195 -1.71 -24.82 64.83
N ALA A 196 -0.48 -24.86 65.32
CA ALA A 196 0.23 -26.12 65.52
C ALA A 196 -0.46 -26.90 66.65
N LYS A 197 -1.48 -27.70 66.30
CA LYS A 197 -1.95 -28.79 67.18
C LYS A 197 -0.96 -29.94 67.11
N ASP A 198 -0.58 -30.42 68.28
CA ASP A 198 0.28 -31.57 68.56
C ASP A 198 0.22 -32.67 67.49
N LEU A 199 1.32 -32.82 66.73
CA LEU A 199 1.57 -34.02 65.94
C LEU A 199 2.07 -35.13 66.88
N THR A 200 1.18 -36.06 67.21
CA THR A 200 1.58 -37.35 67.77
C THR A 200 2.14 -38.23 66.64
N LEU A 201 3.45 -38.50 66.70
CA LEU A 201 4.10 -39.49 65.85
C LEU A 201 3.69 -40.89 66.30
N GLY A 202 2.79 -41.52 65.55
CA GLY A 202 2.30 -42.87 65.81
C GLY A 202 1.98 -43.63 64.53
N ALA A 203 2.76 -44.69 64.30
CA ALA A 203 2.41 -45.94 63.62
C ALA A 203 1.61 -45.89 62.30
N SER A 204 2.33 -46.21 61.20
CA SER A 204 1.91 -47.12 60.12
C SER A 204 0.44 -47.11 59.67
N CYS A 205 0.18 -46.57 58.47
CA CYS A 205 -0.91 -47.00 57.58
C CYS A 205 -0.47 -46.77 56.12
N THR A 206 -0.01 -47.81 55.42
CA THR A 206 -0.77 -48.55 54.37
C THR A 206 -1.35 -47.66 53.26
N GLU A 207 -0.71 -47.74 52.10
CA GLU A 207 -1.21 -47.24 50.81
C GLU A 207 -2.63 -47.72 50.54
N VAL A 208 -3.57 -46.78 50.46
CA VAL A 208 -4.80 -46.96 49.69
C VAL A 208 -4.60 -46.21 48.38
N ARG A 209 -4.49 -46.99 47.31
CA ARG A 209 -4.34 -46.54 45.93
C ARG A 209 -5.56 -45.70 45.53
N GLY A 210 -5.42 -44.38 45.59
CA GLY A 210 -6.43 -43.43 45.17
C GLY A 210 -6.77 -43.54 43.69
N ASN A 211 -8.03 -43.26 43.37
CA ASN A 211 -8.60 -43.29 42.03
C ASN A 211 -7.82 -42.37 41.07
N ILE A 212 -7.16 -42.94 40.06
CA ILE A 212 -6.45 -42.18 39.03
C ILE A 212 -7.50 -41.59 38.09
N VAL A 213 -7.89 -40.33 38.33
CA VAL A 213 -8.64 -39.56 37.35
C VAL A 213 -7.65 -39.14 36.26
N ARG A 214 -7.71 -39.81 35.10
CA ARG A 214 -7.00 -39.35 33.90
C ARG A 214 -7.71 -38.12 33.36
N VAL A 215 -7.25 -36.95 33.76
CA VAL A 215 -7.58 -35.69 33.09
C VAL A 215 -6.79 -35.67 31.78
N LYS A 216 -7.49 -35.64 30.64
CA LYS A 216 -6.85 -35.36 29.35
C LYS A 216 -6.57 -33.86 29.31
N ASP A 217 -5.32 -33.47 29.41
CA ASP A 217 -4.90 -32.12 29.08
C ASP A 217 -4.98 -31.97 27.55
N ASP A 218 -5.98 -31.21 27.09
CA ASP A 218 -6.04 -30.72 25.71
C ASP A 218 -5.15 -29.49 25.64
N ILE A 219 -3.86 -29.69 25.38
CA ILE A 219 -2.90 -28.60 25.19
C ILE A 219 -3.04 -28.12 23.74
N ASP A 220 -3.37 -26.84 23.56
CA ASP A 220 -3.57 -26.22 22.24
C ASP A 220 -2.34 -26.39 21.31
N GLU A 221 -1.15 -26.52 21.88
CA GLU A 221 0.11 -26.70 21.16
C GLU A 221 0.23 -28.09 20.52
N ALA A 222 -0.36 -29.14 21.14
CA ALA A 222 -0.40 -30.48 20.57
C ALA A 222 -1.31 -30.55 19.32
N ARG A 223 -2.23 -29.59 19.17
CA ARG A 223 -3.12 -29.47 18.01
C ARG A 223 -2.37 -29.08 16.74
N ILE A 224 -1.40 -28.15 16.85
CA ILE A 224 -0.58 -27.67 15.72
C ILE A 224 0.32 -28.80 15.20
N LEU A 225 0.87 -29.61 16.11
CA LEU A 225 1.69 -30.77 15.75
C LEU A 225 0.88 -31.87 15.04
N ARG A 226 -0.40 -32.04 15.39
CA ARG A 226 -1.29 -33.01 14.75
C ARG A 226 -1.63 -32.62 13.30
N ILE A 227 -1.88 -31.34 13.05
CA ILE A 227 -2.10 -30.77 11.71
C ILE A 227 -0.84 -30.92 10.85
N THR A 228 0.34 -30.72 11.46
CA THR A 228 1.63 -30.87 10.76
C THR A 228 1.94 -32.33 10.38
N ARG A 229 1.48 -33.29 11.21
CA ARG A 229 1.71 -34.72 10.98
C ARG A 229 0.80 -35.31 9.92
N ASN A 230 -0.44 -34.82 9.77
CA ASN A 230 -1.42 -35.28 8.79
C ASN A 230 -2.06 -34.07 8.05
N PRO A 231 -1.46 -33.58 6.96
CA PRO A 231 -1.92 -32.37 6.27
C PRO A 231 -3.27 -32.50 5.53
N THR A 232 -3.86 -33.70 5.50
CA THR A 232 -5.16 -33.99 4.86
C THR A 232 -6.36 -33.94 5.82
N GLU A 233 -6.13 -33.83 7.13
CA GLU A 233 -7.20 -33.53 8.10
C GLU A 233 -7.39 -32.01 8.18
N THR A 234 -8.09 -31.42 7.21
CA THR A 234 -8.63 -30.07 7.39
C THR A 234 -9.82 -30.15 8.33
N ASP A 235 -9.74 -29.51 9.49
CA ASP A 235 -10.88 -29.34 10.37
C ASP A 235 -12.03 -28.70 9.59
N LYS A 236 -13.24 -29.27 9.72
CA LYS A 236 -14.45 -28.62 9.24
C LYS A 236 -14.73 -27.45 10.19
N TRP A 237 -14.16 -26.29 9.88
CA TRP A 237 -14.52 -25.03 10.52
C TRP A 237 -15.97 -24.72 10.14
N GLY A 238 -16.91 -25.25 10.94
CA GLY A 238 -18.31 -24.83 10.88
C GLY A 238 -18.46 -23.36 11.31
N SER A 239 -19.63 -22.80 11.04
CA SER A 239 -20.02 -21.38 11.25
C SER A 239 -19.56 -20.76 12.58
N ILE A 240 -19.42 -21.56 13.64
CA ILE A 240 -18.98 -21.14 14.97
C ILE A 240 -17.56 -20.53 14.98
N GLY A 241 -16.67 -20.99 14.09
CA GLY A 241 -15.31 -20.46 13.99
C GLY A 241 -15.25 -19.09 13.30
N ILE A 242 -16.10 -18.89 12.29
CA ILE A 242 -16.23 -17.60 11.57
C ILE A 242 -16.82 -16.54 12.50
N ASP A 243 -17.73 -16.93 13.39
CA ASP A 243 -18.31 -16.03 14.39
C ASP A 243 -17.28 -15.57 15.40
N LYS A 244 -16.38 -16.45 15.87
CA LYS A 244 -15.29 -16.05 16.79
C LYS A 244 -14.30 -15.09 16.14
N VAL A 245 -13.91 -15.34 14.88
CA VAL A 245 -13.00 -14.44 14.15
C VAL A 245 -13.69 -13.10 13.85
N SER A 246 -14.97 -13.12 13.48
CA SER A 246 -15.76 -11.88 13.26
C SER A 246 -15.94 -11.09 14.56
N MET A 247 -16.13 -11.78 15.69
CA MET A 247 -16.25 -11.15 17.00
C MET A 247 -14.91 -10.58 17.49
N GLN A 248 -13.79 -11.26 17.19
CA GLN A 248 -12.44 -10.73 17.46
C GLN A 248 -12.10 -9.53 16.57
N LEU A 249 -12.53 -9.55 15.30
CA LEU A 249 -12.36 -8.42 14.38
C LEU A 249 -13.23 -7.23 14.78
N SER A 250 -14.48 -7.48 15.19
CA SER A 250 -15.39 -6.46 15.72
C SER A 250 -14.82 -5.82 16.98
N ASN A 251 -14.35 -6.62 17.94
CA ASN A 251 -13.70 -6.09 19.15
C ASN A 251 -12.41 -5.34 18.85
N ALA A 252 -11.66 -5.71 17.81
CA ALA A 252 -10.46 -4.98 17.39
C ALA A 252 -10.79 -3.65 16.69
N LEU A 253 -11.91 -3.59 15.97
CA LEU A 253 -12.41 -2.36 15.32
C LEU A 253 -13.07 -1.41 16.32
N GLU A 254 -13.80 -1.93 17.31
CA GLU A 254 -14.50 -1.13 18.31
C GLU A 254 -13.57 -0.57 19.40
N ASN A 255 -12.42 -1.23 19.65
CA ASN A 255 -11.39 -0.74 20.56
C ASN A 255 -10.28 0.11 19.90
N GLN A 256 -10.45 0.55 18.65
CA GLN A 256 -9.57 1.61 18.13
C GLN A 256 -9.90 2.94 18.84
N PRO A 257 -8.97 3.50 19.64
CA PRO A 257 -9.29 4.67 20.43
C PRO A 257 -9.50 5.89 19.53
N SER A 258 -10.47 6.72 19.94
CA SER A 258 -10.87 8.05 19.45
C SER A 258 -9.76 9.07 19.15
N ILE A 259 -8.49 8.69 19.28
CA ILE A 259 -7.28 9.49 19.04
C ILE A 259 -7.21 10.00 17.59
N GLU A 260 -7.75 9.27 16.62
CA GLU A 260 -7.68 9.70 15.22
C GLU A 260 -8.70 10.82 14.89
N LYS A 261 -9.86 10.85 15.57
CA LYS A 261 -10.84 11.94 15.39
C LYS A 261 -10.38 13.23 16.05
N ASP A 262 -9.80 13.18 17.25
CA ASP A 262 -9.31 14.38 17.93
C ASP A 262 -8.11 15.01 17.20
N ARG A 263 -7.22 14.20 16.63
CA ARG A 263 -6.11 14.70 15.80
C ARG A 263 -6.59 15.33 14.49
N LEU A 264 -7.63 14.78 13.84
CA LEU A 264 -8.20 15.36 12.62
C LEU A 264 -8.91 16.70 12.90
N VAL A 265 -9.56 16.83 14.06
CA VAL A 265 -10.18 18.10 14.50
C VAL A 265 -9.12 19.15 14.85
N GLU A 266 -7.98 18.75 15.41
CA GLU A 266 -6.87 19.66 15.71
C GLU A 266 -6.17 20.15 14.43
N ILE A 267 -5.95 19.26 13.45
CA ILE A 267 -5.34 19.59 12.16
C ILE A 267 -6.24 20.56 11.36
N THR A 268 -7.56 20.34 11.36
CA THR A 268 -8.50 21.23 10.66
C THR A 268 -8.57 22.62 11.31
N LYS A 269 -8.55 22.71 12.64
CA LYS A 269 -8.48 23.99 13.36
C LYS A 269 -7.17 24.75 13.15
N ASP A 270 -6.05 24.06 12.96
CA ASP A 270 -4.77 24.71 12.66
C ASP A 270 -4.72 25.23 11.21
N PHE A 271 -5.34 24.50 10.28
CA PHE A 271 -5.46 24.92 8.89
C PHE A 271 -6.35 26.17 8.72
N GLU A 272 -7.50 26.22 9.42
CA GLU A 272 -8.38 27.40 9.42
C GLU A 272 -7.68 28.65 9.99
N ARG A 273 -6.87 28.50 11.06
CA ARG A 273 -6.09 29.61 11.61
C ARG A 273 -5.07 30.16 10.61
N LYS A 274 -4.38 29.28 9.88
CA LYS A 274 -3.41 29.70 8.84
C LYS A 274 -4.08 30.41 7.66
N ILE A 275 -5.23 29.92 7.21
CA ILE A 275 -5.98 30.58 6.13
C ILE A 275 -6.45 31.97 6.56
N LYS A 276 -6.99 32.10 7.78
CA LYS A 276 -7.47 33.39 8.28
C LYS A 276 -6.33 34.41 8.39
N GLY A 277 -5.15 33.99 8.87
CA GLY A 277 -3.96 34.83 8.91
C GLY A 277 -3.52 35.33 7.52
N ILE A 278 -3.60 34.49 6.48
CA ILE A 278 -3.27 34.88 5.11
C ILE A 278 -4.29 35.87 4.55
N VAL A 279 -5.58 35.66 4.81
CA VAL A 279 -6.66 36.56 4.35
C VAL A 279 -6.56 37.94 5.00
N ASP A 280 -6.23 38.01 6.29
CA ASP A 280 -6.04 39.29 6.99
C ASP A 280 -4.79 40.04 6.49
N LEU A 281 -3.75 39.32 6.08
CA LEU A 281 -2.53 39.89 5.49
C LEU A 281 -2.75 40.45 4.08
N VAL A 282 -3.68 39.86 3.32
CA VAL A 282 -4.09 40.35 1.99
C VAL A 282 -5.02 41.57 2.08
N LYS A 283 -5.84 41.68 3.14
CA LYS A 283 -6.69 42.87 3.37
C LYS A 283 -5.95 44.07 3.97
N SER A 284 -4.73 43.86 4.48
CA SER A 284 -3.87 44.90 5.07
C SER A 284 -2.96 45.60 4.05
N LYS A 285 -3.01 45.23 2.77
CA LYS A 285 -2.32 45.88 1.66
C LYS A 285 -3.32 46.56 0.74
#